data_AF-A0A3M7MPY2-F1
#
_entry.id   AF-A0A3M7MPY2-F1
#
_cell.length_a   1.000
_cell.length_b   1.000
_cell.length_c   1.000
_cell.angle_alpha   90.00
_cell.angle_beta   90.00
_cell.angle_gamma   90.00
#
_symmetry.space_group_name_H-M   'P 1'
#
loop_
_entity.id
_entity.type
_entity.pdbx_description
1 polymer ?
#
loop_
_entity_poly.entity_id
_entity_poly.type
_entity_poly.pdbx_seq_one_letter_code
_entity_poly.pdbx_strand_id
1 'polypeptide(L)'
;MHQAPAPHSHGEQFLILPESVRTPEHPVLLLAAFSLVDHREPHLVDFGWLCCLALIMSQTVQIESTPQFSALLSSSAIVVADFHADWCGPCKQIAPIYEQLSAQLSRPGKITFTKINTDQQQELARAYGVSALPTFMIFKNARRIELIQGADSRKLSDAVKRLADEANRLGGDDGGEGASTGNGWLGASLPRGYNDVSSHVDVTGLELLNWDSSYGNARTLFQGSKPKGQQSDAVESDTDEQLMLYLPFQSTLKIHSLHLTSPPSRSDDDEAPSRPKLIKLYTNRPQILSFDEADATQPTQEITLSEKDWDPESDTAKLELRFVKFQNVSSLVLFVVESEGSNEKVRIDRIRIIGESGEKRDGKIEKIASDD
;
A
#
# COMPACT_ATOMS: atom_id res chain seq x y z
N MET A 1 13.92 -42.63 59.05
CA MET A 1 14.96 -41.75 59.64
C MET A 1 14.97 -40.47 58.80
N HIS A 2 14.14 -39.50 59.19
CA HIS A 2 14.54 -38.21 59.81
C HIS A 2 15.26 -37.29 58.81
N GLN A 3 14.57 -36.34 58.17
CA GLN A 3 14.17 -35.01 58.69
C GLN A 3 15.37 -34.05 58.81
N ALA A 4 15.25 -32.90 58.13
CA ALA A 4 16.22 -31.79 58.10
C ALA A 4 16.60 -31.32 59.52
N PRO A 5 17.70 -30.52 59.70
CA PRO A 5 17.53 -29.06 59.59
C PRO A 5 18.82 -28.26 59.20
N ALA A 6 18.61 -26.98 58.90
CA ALA A 6 19.65 -25.93 58.88
C ALA A 6 20.21 -25.62 60.29
N PRO A 7 21.30 -24.83 60.38
CA PRO A 7 21.24 -23.71 61.32
C PRO A 7 21.91 -22.41 60.85
N HIS A 8 21.62 -21.40 61.65
CA HIS A 8 21.83 -19.96 61.54
C HIS A 8 23.25 -19.45 61.90
N SER A 9 23.56 -18.26 61.35
CA SER A 9 24.05 -17.03 62.03
C SER A 9 25.53 -16.62 62.11
N HIS A 10 25.68 -15.30 61.88
CA HIS A 10 26.50 -14.26 62.54
C HIS A 10 27.96 -13.97 62.13
N GLY A 11 28.18 -12.66 61.91
CA GLY A 11 29.45 -11.91 62.06
C GLY A 11 30.23 -11.71 60.76
N GLU A 12 30.82 -10.57 60.43
CA GLU A 12 31.03 -9.25 61.04
C GLU A 12 31.43 -8.28 59.91
N GLN A 13 31.21 -6.99 60.13
CA GLN A 13 31.64 -5.87 59.26
C GLN A 13 33.17 -5.76 59.22
N PHE A 14 33.75 -5.32 58.10
CA PHE A 14 34.75 -4.24 58.11
C PHE A 14 34.91 -3.60 56.72
N LEU A 15 35.02 -2.27 56.77
CA LEU A 15 35.15 -1.28 55.69
C LEU A 15 36.28 -1.55 54.69
N ILE A 16 36.14 -1.03 53.45
CA ILE A 16 37.03 -0.04 52.80
C ILE A 16 36.45 0.30 51.39
N LEU A 17 36.12 1.58 51.16
CA LEU A 17 36.04 2.25 49.84
C LEU A 17 37.39 2.98 49.60
N PRO A 18 37.72 3.55 48.41
CA PRO A 18 37.00 3.71 47.13
C PRO A 18 37.82 3.13 45.94
N GLU A 19 37.43 3.13 44.65
CA GLU A 19 37.32 4.30 43.76
C GLU A 19 36.88 3.87 42.33
N SER A 20 35.85 4.56 41.81
CA SER A 20 35.55 4.92 40.42
C SER A 20 35.92 3.99 39.24
N VAL A 21 34.89 3.47 38.53
CA VAL A 21 34.74 3.63 37.05
C VAL A 21 33.24 3.64 36.69
N ARG A 22 32.87 4.57 35.80
CA ARG A 22 31.53 4.88 35.29
C ARG A 22 31.11 3.95 34.15
N THR A 23 29.83 3.58 34.15
CA THR A 23 29.00 3.39 32.93
C THR A 23 27.55 3.76 33.28
N PRO A 24 26.86 4.66 32.54
CA PRO A 24 25.43 4.84 32.71
C PRO A 24 24.68 4.07 31.62
N GLU A 25 23.85 3.12 32.04
CA GLU A 25 22.69 2.68 31.28
C GLU A 25 21.50 3.60 31.61
N HIS A 26 20.73 3.97 30.60
CA HIS A 26 19.48 4.72 30.74
C HIS A 26 18.37 3.81 31.27
N PRO A 27 17.55 4.30 32.22
CA PRO A 27 16.16 3.87 32.29
C PRO A 27 15.19 5.04 32.13
N VAL A 28 14.18 4.75 31.33
CA VAL A 28 12.77 5.16 31.42
C VAL A 28 12.39 5.79 32.76
N LEU A 29 11.74 6.97 32.74
CA LEU A 29 10.87 7.37 33.85
C LEU A 29 9.69 8.23 33.40
N LEU A 30 8.53 7.66 33.72
CA LEU A 30 7.16 8.15 33.61
C LEU A 30 6.86 9.15 34.74
N LEU A 31 5.94 10.07 34.44
CA LEU A 31 5.25 11.08 35.24
C LEU A 31 5.35 11.03 36.79
N ALA A 32 5.49 12.23 37.37
CA ALA A 32 4.64 12.65 38.48
C ALA A 32 4.46 14.19 38.48
N ALA A 33 3.20 14.62 38.54
CA ALA A 33 2.78 16.01 38.70
C ALA A 33 2.80 16.40 40.19
N PHE A 34 3.14 17.66 40.48
CA PHE A 34 2.80 18.31 41.75
C PHE A 34 2.40 19.77 41.47
N SER A 35 1.19 20.10 41.88
CA SER A 35 0.64 21.46 41.94
C SER A 35 1.37 22.32 42.97
N LEU A 36 1.52 23.61 42.69
CA LEU A 36 1.18 24.65 43.66
C LEU A 36 0.85 25.95 42.92
N VAL A 37 -0.37 26.45 43.16
CA VAL A 37 -0.87 27.76 42.77
C VAL A 37 -0.32 28.79 43.76
N ASP A 38 0.16 29.93 43.28
CA ASP A 38 0.04 31.18 44.02
C ASP A 38 -0.18 32.37 43.07
N HIS A 39 -1.13 33.22 43.42
CA HIS A 39 -1.61 34.38 42.68
C HIS A 39 -1.05 35.66 43.29
N ARG A 40 -0.36 36.48 42.49
CA ARG A 40 -0.31 37.95 42.69
C ARG A 40 -0.04 38.67 41.36
N GLU A 41 -0.94 39.60 41.04
CA GLU A 41 -1.04 40.40 39.80
C GLU A 41 0.01 41.55 39.69
N PRO A 42 -0.11 42.52 38.74
CA PRO A 42 0.03 42.38 37.28
C PRO A 42 0.93 43.51 36.69
N HIS A 43 1.78 43.28 35.69
CA HIS A 43 2.20 44.38 34.79
C HIS A 43 2.57 43.86 33.40
N LEU A 44 1.88 44.42 32.40
CA LEU A 44 2.11 44.25 30.96
C LEU A 44 3.55 44.56 30.58
N VAL A 45 4.21 43.62 29.89
CA VAL A 45 5.00 43.90 28.68
C VAL A 45 5.08 42.63 27.84
N ASP A 46 4.72 42.78 26.57
CA ASP A 46 4.60 41.77 25.52
C ASP A 46 5.69 40.68 25.53
N PHE A 47 5.31 39.45 25.89
CA PHE A 47 6.04 38.23 25.53
C PHE A 47 5.63 37.82 24.10
N GLY A 48 6.07 38.64 23.14
CA GLY A 48 5.89 38.46 21.71
C GLY A 48 7.20 38.16 20.98
N TRP A 49 8.15 37.47 21.61
CA TRP A 49 9.32 36.91 20.94
C TRP A 49 9.97 35.87 21.83
N LEU A 50 10.43 34.75 21.27
CA LEU A 50 10.95 33.55 21.96
C LEU A 50 9.91 32.57 22.53
N CYS A 51 9.06 32.01 21.67
CA CYS A 51 8.70 30.58 21.75
C CYS A 51 8.02 30.12 20.45
N CYS A 52 8.77 30.06 19.35
CA CYS A 52 8.38 29.30 18.16
C CYS A 52 9.60 29.10 17.25
N LEU A 53 10.67 28.53 17.81
CA LEU A 53 11.64 27.76 17.04
C LEU A 53 11.30 26.29 17.28
N ALA A 54 10.10 25.89 16.83
CA ALA A 54 9.93 24.52 16.43
C ALA A 54 10.92 24.32 15.28
N LEU A 55 12.00 23.58 15.54
CA LEU A 55 12.91 23.08 14.52
C LEU A 55 12.06 22.45 13.41
N ILE A 56 11.87 23.17 12.31
CA ILE A 56 11.24 22.67 11.11
C ILE A 56 12.25 21.70 10.49
N MET A 57 12.27 20.46 10.98
CA MET A 57 13.04 19.40 10.35
C MET A 57 12.41 19.10 9.00
N SER A 58 13.20 19.28 7.92
CA SER A 58 12.83 18.90 6.56
C SER A 58 12.38 17.42 6.55
N GLN A 59 11.13 17.17 6.16
CA GLN A 59 10.56 15.82 6.05
C GLN A 59 10.74 15.27 4.63
N THR A 60 11.97 15.32 4.13
CA THR A 60 12.32 14.75 2.82
C THR A 60 12.99 13.41 2.99
N VAL A 61 12.58 12.43 2.18
CA VAL A 61 13.20 11.09 2.15
C VAL A 61 14.26 11.06 1.05
N GLN A 62 15.49 10.73 1.41
CA GLN A 62 16.55 10.50 0.43
C GLN A 62 16.36 9.11 -0.21
N ILE A 63 16.38 9.08 -1.54
CA ILE A 63 16.28 7.85 -2.30
C ILE A 63 17.68 7.35 -2.66
N GLU A 64 18.00 6.16 -2.16
CA GLU A 64 19.29 5.48 -2.30
C GLU A 64 19.20 4.28 -3.26
N SER A 65 17.99 3.84 -3.64
CA SER A 65 17.82 2.73 -4.59
C SER A 65 16.46 2.73 -5.31
N THR A 66 16.41 2.08 -6.48
CA THR A 66 15.17 1.87 -7.24
C THR A 66 14.08 1.12 -6.45
N PRO A 67 14.36 0.03 -5.73
CA PRO A 67 13.36 -0.67 -4.92
C PRO A 67 12.78 0.21 -3.80
N GLN A 68 13.61 1.06 -3.17
CA GLN A 68 13.13 1.99 -2.14
C GLN A 68 12.16 3.02 -2.75
N PHE A 69 12.49 3.59 -3.91
CA PHE A 69 11.60 4.52 -4.59
C PHE A 69 10.27 3.85 -4.97
N SER A 70 10.33 2.64 -5.52
CA SER A 70 9.14 1.85 -5.86
C SER A 70 8.27 1.56 -4.64
N ALA A 71 8.88 1.16 -3.51
CA ALA A 71 8.15 0.91 -2.27
C ALA A 71 7.45 2.18 -1.75
N LEU A 72 8.12 3.32 -1.86
CA LEU A 72 7.59 4.61 -1.42
C LEU A 72 6.43 5.11 -2.31
N LEU A 73 6.53 4.91 -3.62
CA LEU A 73 5.44 5.15 -4.58
C LEU A 73 4.19 4.31 -4.26
N SER A 74 4.38 3.09 -3.74
CA SER A 74 3.27 2.20 -3.34
C SER A 74 2.72 2.52 -1.95
N SER A 75 3.51 3.09 -1.05
CA SER A 75 3.11 3.33 0.35
C SER A 75 2.56 4.73 0.63
N SER A 76 2.63 5.65 -0.34
CA SER A 76 2.19 7.04 -0.19
C SER A 76 1.19 7.42 -1.27
N ALA A 77 0.06 8.02 -0.88
CA ALA A 77 -0.96 8.43 -1.86
C ALA A 77 -0.43 9.46 -2.87
N ILE A 78 0.42 10.38 -2.42
CA ILE A 78 1.09 11.39 -3.22
C ILE A 78 2.59 11.37 -2.92
N VAL A 79 3.40 11.31 -3.97
CA VAL A 79 4.86 11.44 -3.87
C VAL A 79 5.32 12.59 -4.74
N VAL A 80 6.01 13.55 -4.12
CA VAL A 80 6.65 14.66 -4.83
C VAL A 80 8.14 14.34 -4.90
N ALA A 81 8.66 14.01 -6.07
CA ALA A 81 10.06 13.64 -6.25
C ALA A 81 10.86 14.80 -6.84
N ASP A 82 11.95 15.19 -6.16
CA ASP A 82 12.95 16.16 -6.62
C ASP A 82 14.18 15.42 -7.17
N PHE A 83 14.32 15.39 -8.49
CA PHE A 83 15.55 14.94 -9.14
C PHE A 83 16.53 16.11 -9.22
N HIS A 84 17.64 15.99 -8.48
CA HIS A 84 18.64 17.04 -8.33
C HIS A 84 20.08 16.52 -8.50
N ALA A 85 21.04 17.44 -8.41
CA ALA A 85 22.47 17.15 -8.26
C ALA A 85 23.14 18.21 -7.37
N ASP A 86 24.24 17.89 -6.71
CA ASP A 86 24.86 18.77 -5.70
C ASP A 86 25.57 19.99 -6.31
N TRP A 87 25.98 19.88 -7.57
CA TRP A 87 26.60 20.96 -8.35
C TRP A 87 25.57 21.86 -9.05
N CYS A 88 24.30 21.49 -9.05
CA CYS A 88 23.24 22.20 -9.77
C CYS A 88 22.84 23.51 -9.07
N GLY A 89 23.20 24.65 -9.67
CA GLY A 89 22.83 25.98 -9.17
C GLY A 89 21.32 26.21 -9.03
N PRO A 90 20.50 25.99 -10.07
CA PRO A 90 19.05 26.13 -9.97
C PRO A 90 18.40 25.21 -8.93
N CYS A 91 18.95 24.02 -8.71
CA CYS A 91 18.48 23.10 -7.67
C CYS A 91 18.65 23.71 -6.27
N LYS A 92 19.80 24.35 -6.01
CA LYS A 92 20.05 25.09 -4.75
C LYS A 92 19.10 26.27 -4.56
N GLN A 93 18.69 26.93 -5.65
CA GLN A 93 17.77 28.07 -5.58
C GLN A 93 16.36 27.65 -5.15
N ILE A 94 15.87 26.51 -5.64
CA ILE A 94 14.50 26.04 -5.33
C ILE A 94 14.42 25.15 -4.08
N ALA A 95 15.53 24.56 -3.63
CA ALA A 95 15.57 23.67 -2.47
C ALA A 95 14.89 24.24 -1.20
N PRO A 96 15.08 25.53 -0.81
CA PRO A 96 14.39 26.07 0.36
C PRO A 96 12.87 26.05 0.25
N ILE A 97 12.35 26.26 -0.96
CA ILE A 97 10.90 26.25 -1.23
C ILE A 97 10.38 24.81 -1.17
N TYR A 98 11.11 23.88 -1.78
CA TYR A 98 10.78 22.46 -1.72
C TYR A 98 10.78 21.94 -0.27
N GLU A 99 11.78 22.30 0.53
CA GLU A 99 11.87 21.95 1.95
C GLU A 99 10.74 22.57 2.77
N GLN A 100 10.40 23.84 2.51
CA GLN A 100 9.26 24.50 3.14
C GLN A 100 7.93 23.79 2.81
N LEU A 101 7.70 23.44 1.54
CA LEU A 101 6.52 22.69 1.13
C LEU A 101 6.48 21.31 1.80
N SER A 102 7.63 20.63 1.89
CA SER A 102 7.73 19.33 2.57
C SER A 102 7.36 19.45 4.05
N ALA A 103 7.86 20.47 4.73
CA ALA A 103 7.56 20.66 6.15
C ALA A 103 6.09 20.98 6.41
N GLN A 104 5.46 21.76 5.53
CA GLN A 104 4.06 22.15 5.68
C GLN A 104 3.10 21.02 5.34
N LEU A 105 3.40 20.27 4.27
CA LEU A 105 2.44 19.39 3.61
C LEU A 105 2.74 17.90 3.75
N SER A 106 3.93 17.50 4.20
CA SER A 106 4.22 16.07 4.41
C SER A 106 3.27 15.48 5.45
N ARG A 107 2.69 14.33 5.11
CA ARG A 107 1.77 13.58 5.94
C ARG A 107 2.08 12.09 5.72
N PRO A 108 2.54 11.35 6.73
CA PRO A 108 2.88 9.94 6.58
C PRO A 108 1.77 9.14 5.87
N GLY A 109 2.14 8.37 4.84
CA GLY A 109 1.22 7.58 4.02
C GLY A 109 0.31 8.40 3.06
N LYS A 110 0.22 9.72 3.22
CA LYS A 110 -0.61 10.59 2.37
C LYS A 110 0.22 11.42 1.38
N ILE A 111 1.16 12.22 1.86
CA ILE A 111 2.00 13.10 1.02
C ILE A 111 3.44 12.95 1.47
N THR A 112 4.30 12.47 0.58
CA THR A 112 5.71 12.22 0.85
C THR A 112 6.58 13.01 -0.13
N PHE A 113 7.57 13.70 0.39
CA PHE A 113 8.56 14.43 -0.40
C PHE A 113 9.85 13.62 -0.46
N THR A 114 10.42 13.47 -1.65
CA THR A 114 11.62 12.66 -1.88
C THR A 114 12.68 13.45 -2.64
N LYS A 115 13.94 13.21 -2.31
CA LYS A 115 15.08 13.76 -3.04
C LYS A 115 15.87 12.63 -3.67
N ILE A 116 16.18 12.79 -4.95
CA ILE A 116 16.86 11.81 -5.78
C ILE A 116 18.07 12.50 -6.41
N ASN A 117 19.26 12.18 -5.90
CA ASN A 117 20.49 12.66 -6.51
C ASN A 117 20.77 11.85 -7.78
N THR A 118 20.71 12.52 -8.93
CA THR A 118 20.85 11.88 -10.25
C THR A 118 22.26 11.38 -10.55
N ASP A 119 23.29 11.93 -9.90
CA ASP A 119 24.67 11.43 -10.02
C ASP A 119 24.82 10.07 -9.31
N GLN A 120 24.09 9.88 -8.20
CA GLN A 120 24.08 8.65 -7.41
C GLN A 120 23.07 7.61 -7.93
N GLN A 121 21.92 8.06 -8.44
CA GLN A 121 20.79 7.24 -8.88
C GLN A 121 20.58 7.33 -10.40
N GLN A 122 21.65 7.08 -11.18
CA GLN A 122 21.65 7.25 -12.64
C GLN A 122 20.63 6.36 -13.36
N GLU A 123 20.47 5.12 -12.90
CA GLU A 123 19.48 4.20 -13.47
C GLU A 123 18.06 4.72 -13.28
N LEU A 124 17.76 5.25 -12.09
CA LEU A 124 16.46 5.83 -11.77
C LEU A 124 16.20 7.09 -12.62
N ALA A 125 17.19 7.97 -12.72
CA ALA A 125 17.11 9.16 -13.57
C ALA A 125 16.82 8.79 -15.04
N ARG A 126 17.49 7.76 -15.57
CA ARG A 126 17.26 7.25 -16.93
C ARG A 126 15.87 6.64 -17.08
N ALA A 127 15.46 5.77 -16.14
CA ALA A 127 14.17 5.09 -16.18
C ALA A 127 12.98 6.07 -16.19
N TYR A 128 13.11 7.19 -15.47
CA TYR A 128 12.09 8.23 -15.41
C TYR A 128 12.26 9.34 -16.47
N GLY A 129 13.28 9.25 -17.33
CA GLY A 129 13.50 10.17 -18.45
C GLY A 129 13.94 11.58 -18.03
N VAL A 130 14.74 11.69 -16.96
CA VAL A 130 15.26 12.97 -16.48
C VAL A 130 16.33 13.48 -17.44
N SER A 131 16.03 14.61 -18.10
CA SER A 131 16.90 15.24 -19.10
C SER A 131 17.39 16.63 -18.70
N ALA A 132 16.88 17.20 -17.61
CA ALA A 132 17.26 18.51 -17.09
C ALA A 132 17.11 18.54 -15.57
N LEU A 133 17.89 19.38 -14.88
CA LEU A 133 17.84 19.55 -13.43
C LEU A 133 17.54 21.00 -13.03
N PRO A 134 16.76 21.23 -11.96
CA PRO A 134 15.97 20.22 -11.26
C PRO A 134 14.80 19.72 -12.13
N THR A 135 14.34 18.50 -11.88
CA THR A 135 13.08 18.00 -12.42
C THR A 135 12.25 17.48 -11.26
N PHE A 136 11.03 17.98 -11.13
CA PHE A 136 10.06 17.49 -10.17
C PHE A 136 9.06 16.57 -10.86
N MET A 137 8.81 15.41 -10.28
CA MET A 137 7.75 14.51 -10.72
C MET A 137 6.78 14.29 -9.58
N ILE A 138 5.50 14.49 -9.85
CA ILE A 138 4.44 14.23 -8.87
C ILE A 138 3.73 12.95 -9.26
N PHE A 139 3.68 12.02 -8.32
CA PHE A 139 3.00 10.75 -8.44
C PHE A 139 1.76 10.77 -7.55
N LYS A 140 0.67 10.22 -8.06
CA LYS A 140 -0.54 9.93 -7.29
C LYS A 140 -0.89 8.46 -7.49
N ASN A 141 -0.95 7.70 -6.41
CA ASN A 141 -1.16 6.25 -6.43
C ASN A 141 -0.20 5.54 -7.41
N ALA A 142 1.11 5.75 -7.21
CA ALA A 142 2.21 5.27 -8.06
C ALA A 142 2.22 5.71 -9.54
N ARG A 143 1.24 6.48 -10.02
CA ARG A 143 1.21 7.02 -11.39
C ARG A 143 1.73 8.44 -11.44
N ARG A 144 2.65 8.73 -12.37
CA ARG A 144 3.09 10.11 -12.65
C ARG A 144 1.92 10.92 -13.22
N ILE A 145 1.54 11.98 -12.53
CA ILE A 145 0.46 12.89 -12.94
C ILE A 145 0.99 14.25 -13.39
N GLU A 146 2.19 14.64 -12.94
CA GLU A 146 2.76 15.94 -13.27
C GLU A 146 4.28 15.86 -13.37
N LEU A 147 4.84 16.64 -14.31
CA LEU A 147 6.26 16.80 -14.56
C LEU A 147 6.55 18.30 -14.63
N ILE A 148 7.46 18.79 -13.79
CA ILE A 148 7.86 20.20 -13.75
C ILE A 148 9.37 20.25 -13.92
N GLN A 149 9.83 20.82 -15.02
CA GLN A 149 11.26 20.96 -15.29
C GLN A 149 11.73 22.37 -14.96
N GLY A 150 12.93 22.47 -14.37
CA GLY A 150 13.54 23.73 -13.97
C GLY A 150 13.08 24.24 -12.60
N ALA A 151 13.75 25.30 -12.13
CA ALA A 151 13.49 25.92 -10.84
C ALA A 151 12.25 26.85 -10.86
N ASP A 152 11.09 26.31 -11.27
CA ASP A 152 9.81 27.02 -11.31
C ASP A 152 9.04 26.87 -9.99
N SER A 153 9.35 27.75 -9.04
CA SER A 153 8.80 27.72 -7.68
C SER A 153 7.29 27.90 -7.62
N ARG A 154 6.72 28.69 -8.54
CA ARG A 154 5.29 28.95 -8.60
C ARG A 154 4.54 27.71 -9.06
N LYS A 155 4.94 27.12 -10.19
CA LYS A 155 4.30 25.88 -10.68
C LYS A 155 4.40 24.75 -9.66
N LEU A 156 5.58 24.57 -9.04
CA LEU A 156 5.76 23.56 -8.01
C LEU A 156 4.81 23.78 -6.82
N SER A 157 4.75 25.01 -6.30
CA SER A 157 3.89 25.34 -5.16
C SER A 157 2.41 25.17 -5.49
N ASP A 158 1.97 25.63 -6.65
CA ASP A 158 0.58 25.56 -7.09
C ASP A 158 0.14 24.09 -7.29
N ALA A 159 0.97 23.27 -7.93
CA ALA A 159 0.71 21.85 -8.16
C ALA A 159 0.61 21.07 -6.83
N VAL A 160 1.58 21.27 -5.94
CA VAL A 160 1.66 20.56 -4.65
C VAL A 160 0.53 20.99 -3.72
N LYS A 161 0.22 22.29 -3.63
CA LYS A 161 -0.90 22.78 -2.80
C LYS A 161 -2.25 22.31 -3.31
N ARG A 162 -2.49 22.37 -4.63
CA ARG A 162 -3.71 21.85 -5.24
C ARG A 162 -3.95 20.38 -4.88
N LEU A 163 -2.90 19.57 -4.95
CA LEU A 163 -2.95 18.15 -4.63
C LEU A 163 -3.08 17.88 -3.13
N ALA A 164 -2.44 18.71 -2.29
CA ALA A 164 -2.59 18.62 -0.84
C ALA A 164 -4.00 19.03 -0.37
N ASP A 165 -4.60 20.07 -0.96
CA ASP A 165 -5.97 20.47 -0.70
C ASP A 165 -6.96 19.40 -1.15
N GLU A 166 -6.72 18.76 -2.29
CA GLU A 166 -7.49 17.59 -2.73
C GLU A 166 -7.38 16.45 -1.70
N ALA A 167 -6.17 16.14 -1.22
CA ALA A 167 -5.95 15.11 -0.21
C ALA A 167 -6.58 15.45 1.16
N ASN A 168 -6.63 16.73 1.53
CA ASN A 168 -7.21 17.20 2.80
C ASN A 168 -8.75 17.30 2.76
N ARG A 169 -9.34 17.71 1.63
CA ARG A 169 -10.81 17.73 1.45
C ARG A 169 -11.44 16.35 1.52
N LEU A 170 -10.66 15.31 1.25
CA LEU A 170 -11.04 13.91 1.38
C LEU A 170 -10.75 13.33 2.78
N GLY A 171 -10.26 14.13 3.73
CA GLY A 171 -9.75 13.66 5.03
C GLY A 171 -10.13 14.52 6.23
N GLY A 172 -11.29 15.20 6.20
CA GLY A 172 -11.80 16.02 7.31
C GLY A 172 -12.98 15.37 8.04
N ASP A 173 -12.75 14.26 8.75
CA ASP A 173 -13.52 13.85 9.93
C ASP A 173 -12.65 12.85 10.71
N ASP A 174 -12.17 13.25 11.89
CA ASP A 174 -11.34 12.41 12.79
C ASP A 174 -12.16 12.18 14.06
N GLY A 175 -12.70 10.96 14.20
CA GLY A 175 -13.65 10.64 15.26
C GLY A 175 -14.01 9.16 15.36
N GLY A 176 -13.02 8.26 15.25
CA GLY A 176 -13.19 6.82 15.51
C GLY A 176 -13.29 5.96 14.25
N GLU A 177 -12.78 4.73 14.35
CA GLU A 177 -12.68 3.71 13.29
C GLU A 177 -11.44 3.85 12.39
N GLY A 178 -10.53 2.88 12.53
CA GLY A 178 -9.34 2.76 11.70
C GLY A 178 -9.72 2.44 10.26
N ALA A 179 -9.89 3.50 9.47
CA ALA A 179 -10.28 3.45 8.07
C ALA A 179 -9.13 3.91 7.17
N SER A 180 -8.58 2.96 6.42
CA SER A 180 -7.73 3.17 5.25
C SER A 180 -8.50 3.98 4.19
N THR A 181 -8.45 5.30 4.28
CA THR A 181 -9.07 6.25 3.34
C THR A 181 -8.12 6.58 2.20
N GLY A 182 -8.01 5.66 1.24
CA GLY A 182 -7.66 5.99 -0.14
C GLY A 182 -8.97 6.21 -0.90
N ASN A 183 -9.02 7.23 -1.75
CA ASN A 183 -10.14 7.52 -2.67
C ASN A 183 -10.27 6.47 -3.80
N GLY A 184 -9.96 5.21 -3.46
CA GLY A 184 -10.09 4.05 -4.29
C GLY A 184 -11.54 3.61 -4.35
N TRP A 185 -11.95 2.97 -5.43
CA TRP A 185 -13.16 2.19 -5.49
C TRP A 185 -13.07 1.09 -4.45
N LEU A 186 -13.78 1.26 -3.33
CA LEU A 186 -13.77 0.30 -2.24
C LEU A 186 -14.75 -0.86 -2.52
N GLY A 187 -15.66 -0.77 -3.49
CA GLY A 187 -16.65 -1.83 -3.70
C GLY A 187 -17.36 -2.19 -2.39
N ALA A 188 -17.46 -3.49 -2.08
CA ALA A 188 -18.00 -4.00 -0.83
C ALA A 188 -17.11 -3.70 0.40
N SER A 189 -17.75 -3.53 1.56
CA SER A 189 -17.09 -3.26 2.85
C SER A 189 -16.11 -4.37 3.27
N LEU A 190 -15.05 -4.00 3.97
CA LEU A 190 -14.03 -4.95 4.44
C LEU A 190 -14.50 -5.71 5.69
N PRO A 191 -14.22 -7.02 5.80
CA PRO A 191 -14.39 -7.73 7.07
C PRO A 191 -13.46 -7.14 8.14
N ARG A 192 -13.92 -7.11 9.39
CA ARG A 192 -13.10 -6.62 10.53
C ARG A 192 -11.81 -7.42 10.64
N GLY A 193 -10.69 -6.72 10.76
CA GLY A 193 -9.37 -7.30 10.98
C GLY A 193 -8.59 -7.67 9.72
N TYR A 194 -9.15 -7.49 8.52
CA TYR A 194 -8.46 -7.75 7.26
C TYR A 194 -8.25 -6.46 6.46
N ASN A 195 -7.18 -6.44 5.66
CA ASN A 195 -6.80 -5.28 4.84
C ASN A 195 -6.93 -5.59 3.35
N ASP A 196 -7.01 -4.54 2.54
CA ASP A 196 -6.85 -4.67 1.10
C ASP A 196 -5.36 -4.88 0.76
N VAL A 197 -5.04 -6.03 0.19
CA VAL A 197 -3.69 -6.42 -0.22
C VAL A 197 -3.51 -6.40 -1.75
N SER A 198 -4.43 -5.80 -2.50
CA SER A 198 -4.40 -5.75 -3.97
C SER A 198 -3.13 -5.07 -4.52
N SER A 199 -2.47 -4.21 -3.75
CA SER A 199 -1.18 -3.61 -4.11
C SER A 199 -0.04 -4.62 -4.23
N HIS A 200 -0.19 -5.82 -3.68
CA HIS A 200 0.80 -6.90 -3.78
C HIS A 200 0.66 -7.71 -5.08
N VAL A 201 -0.34 -7.41 -5.91
CA VAL A 201 -0.46 -8.01 -7.25
C VAL A 201 0.71 -7.53 -8.11
N ASP A 202 1.44 -8.47 -8.71
CA ASP A 202 2.41 -8.14 -9.73
C ASP A 202 1.68 -7.85 -11.05
N VAL A 203 1.38 -6.57 -11.24
CA VAL A 203 0.70 -6.04 -12.44
C VAL A 203 1.47 -6.27 -13.74
N THR A 204 2.74 -6.67 -13.69
CA THR A 204 3.55 -6.98 -14.88
C THR A 204 3.35 -8.41 -15.36
N GLY A 205 3.11 -9.35 -14.45
CA GLY A 205 2.89 -10.77 -14.75
C GLY A 205 1.42 -11.19 -14.86
N LEU A 206 0.48 -10.24 -14.92
CA LEU A 206 -0.93 -10.53 -15.13
C LEU A 206 -1.18 -11.10 -16.53
N GLU A 207 -1.97 -12.17 -16.62
CA GLU A 207 -2.36 -12.78 -17.89
C GLU A 207 -3.86 -13.03 -17.92
N LEU A 208 -4.46 -12.93 -19.11
CA LEU A 208 -5.86 -13.24 -19.38
C LEU A 208 -5.94 -14.31 -20.47
N LEU A 209 -6.98 -15.14 -20.47
CA LEU A 209 -7.39 -15.95 -21.63
C LEU A 209 -8.87 -15.72 -21.92
N ASN A 210 -9.23 -15.78 -23.21
CA ASN A 210 -10.56 -15.52 -23.74
C ASN A 210 -11.10 -14.12 -23.39
N TRP A 211 -10.23 -13.09 -23.39
CA TRP A 211 -10.66 -11.71 -23.19
C TRP A 211 -10.75 -10.97 -24.54
N ASP A 212 -11.74 -10.10 -24.69
CA ASP A 212 -11.85 -9.23 -25.86
C ASP A 212 -10.82 -8.10 -25.78
N SER A 213 -9.89 -8.08 -26.74
CA SER A 213 -8.82 -7.08 -26.83
C SER A 213 -9.30 -5.64 -27.07
N SER A 214 -10.56 -5.44 -27.45
CA SER A 214 -11.19 -4.12 -27.57
C SER A 214 -11.51 -3.49 -26.20
N TYR A 215 -11.57 -4.31 -25.15
CA TYR A 215 -11.76 -3.90 -23.76
C TYR A 215 -10.43 -3.59 -23.06
N GLY A 216 -10.50 -3.24 -21.77
CA GLY A 216 -9.34 -3.11 -20.91
C GLY A 216 -8.55 -4.42 -20.79
N ASN A 217 -7.29 -4.32 -20.40
CA ASN A 217 -6.46 -5.49 -20.11
C ASN A 217 -6.53 -5.85 -18.61
N ALA A 218 -5.81 -6.89 -18.20
CA ALA A 218 -5.79 -7.38 -16.83
C ALA A 218 -5.46 -6.29 -15.77
N ARG A 219 -4.67 -5.26 -16.12
CA ARG A 219 -4.32 -4.17 -15.21
C ARG A 219 -5.52 -3.28 -14.89
N THR A 220 -6.49 -3.21 -15.79
CA THR A 220 -7.73 -2.44 -15.61
C THR A 220 -8.51 -2.91 -14.38
N LEU A 221 -8.46 -4.21 -14.08
CA LEU A 221 -9.14 -4.80 -12.93
C LEU A 221 -8.63 -4.29 -11.57
N PHE A 222 -7.40 -3.77 -11.51
CA PHE A 222 -6.78 -3.28 -10.27
C PHE A 222 -6.70 -1.75 -10.20
N GLN A 223 -7.44 -1.04 -11.06
CA GLN A 223 -7.49 0.41 -11.01
C GLN A 223 -8.26 0.89 -9.77
N GLY A 224 -7.67 1.84 -9.04
CA GLY A 224 -8.31 2.45 -7.89
C GLY A 224 -9.51 3.34 -8.23
N SER A 225 -9.78 3.72 -9.48
CA SER A 225 -10.97 4.54 -9.78
C SER A 225 -12.25 3.72 -9.83
N LYS A 226 -13.38 4.32 -9.40
CA LYS A 226 -14.73 3.76 -9.62
C LYS A 226 -14.90 3.39 -11.10
N PRO A 227 -15.43 2.19 -11.42
CA PRO A 227 -15.73 1.81 -12.79
C PRO A 227 -16.65 2.83 -13.45
N LYS A 228 -16.24 3.30 -14.64
CA LYS A 228 -16.96 4.31 -15.41
C LYS A 228 -17.96 3.69 -16.39
N GLY A 229 -18.04 2.37 -16.48
CA GLY A 229 -18.88 1.67 -17.43
C GLY A 229 -18.36 1.73 -18.88
N GLN A 230 -17.15 2.23 -19.12
CA GLN A 230 -16.53 2.30 -20.44
C GLN A 230 -15.86 0.97 -20.82
N GLN A 231 -15.82 0.67 -22.13
CA GLN A 231 -15.20 -0.55 -22.67
C GLN A 231 -13.73 -0.70 -22.24
N SER A 232 -12.95 0.38 -22.30
CA SER A 232 -11.54 0.39 -21.86
C SER A 232 -11.33 0.27 -20.35
N ASP A 233 -12.40 0.35 -19.56
CA ASP A 233 -12.40 0.36 -18.10
C ASP A 233 -12.95 -0.93 -17.47
N ALA A 234 -13.17 -1.97 -18.28
CA ALA A 234 -13.58 -3.30 -17.88
C ALA A 234 -12.83 -4.38 -18.66
N VAL A 235 -12.95 -5.63 -18.23
CA VAL A 235 -12.53 -6.81 -19.00
C VAL A 235 -13.79 -7.59 -19.33
N GLU A 236 -13.93 -8.01 -20.58
CA GLU A 236 -15.05 -8.81 -21.08
C GLU A 236 -14.50 -10.04 -21.80
N SER A 237 -15.26 -11.13 -21.78
CA SER A 237 -14.91 -12.33 -22.52
C SER A 237 -15.18 -12.19 -24.03
N ASP A 238 -14.36 -12.85 -24.85
CA ASP A 238 -14.40 -12.68 -26.31
C ASP A 238 -15.45 -13.58 -26.96
N THR A 239 -15.36 -14.90 -26.73
CA THR A 239 -16.17 -15.89 -27.47
C THR A 239 -17.37 -16.40 -26.68
N ASP A 240 -17.19 -16.70 -25.40
CA ASP A 240 -18.19 -17.32 -24.53
C ASP A 240 -18.01 -16.80 -23.08
N GLU A 241 -18.76 -17.32 -22.12
CA GLU A 241 -18.73 -16.87 -20.72
C GLU A 241 -17.46 -17.30 -19.96
N GLN A 242 -16.56 -18.06 -20.57
CA GLN A 242 -15.34 -18.51 -19.92
C GLN A 242 -14.30 -17.39 -19.90
N LEU A 243 -13.76 -17.06 -18.73
CA LEU A 243 -12.70 -16.06 -18.61
C LEU A 243 -11.64 -16.55 -17.64
N MET A 244 -10.38 -16.58 -18.07
CA MET A 244 -9.26 -16.98 -17.23
C MET A 244 -8.40 -15.78 -16.87
N LEU A 245 -8.03 -15.64 -15.60
CA LEU A 245 -7.15 -14.59 -15.11
C LEU A 245 -6.06 -15.19 -14.21
N TYR A 246 -4.80 -14.88 -14.51
CA TYR A 246 -3.66 -15.23 -13.67
C TYR A 246 -3.15 -14.02 -12.90
N LEU A 247 -3.04 -14.17 -11.59
CA LEU A 247 -2.65 -13.16 -10.62
C LEU A 247 -1.38 -13.60 -9.86
N PRO A 248 -0.18 -13.24 -10.33
CA PRO A 248 1.02 -13.40 -9.52
C PRO A 248 1.07 -12.35 -8.40
N PHE A 249 1.62 -12.72 -7.25
CA PHE A 249 1.82 -11.82 -6.11
C PHE A 249 3.31 -11.58 -5.85
N GLN A 250 3.65 -10.35 -5.48
CA GLN A 250 5.01 -9.92 -5.12
C GLN A 250 5.49 -10.55 -3.79
N SER A 251 4.56 -10.98 -2.95
CA SER A 251 4.81 -11.73 -1.73
C SER A 251 3.71 -12.77 -1.52
N THR A 252 3.97 -13.73 -0.64
CA THR A 252 2.96 -14.71 -0.24
C THR A 252 1.87 -14.04 0.60
N LEU A 253 0.62 -14.25 0.23
CA LEU A 253 -0.54 -13.67 0.90
C LEU A 253 -1.34 -14.73 1.66
N LYS A 254 -1.97 -14.29 2.76
CA LYS A 254 -3.09 -14.98 3.39
C LYS A 254 -4.38 -14.33 2.89
N ILE A 255 -5.12 -14.99 2.01
CA ILE A 255 -6.30 -14.40 1.38
C ILE A 255 -7.56 -14.85 2.15
N HIS A 256 -8.33 -13.88 2.63
CA HIS A 256 -9.60 -14.10 3.30
C HIS A 256 -10.77 -14.10 2.32
N SER A 257 -10.86 -13.06 1.49
CA SER A 257 -11.93 -12.92 0.51
C SER A 257 -11.44 -12.22 -0.76
N LEU A 258 -12.10 -12.51 -1.88
CA LEU A 258 -11.95 -11.75 -3.12
C LEU A 258 -13.20 -10.91 -3.31
N HIS A 259 -13.04 -9.65 -3.69
CA HIS A 259 -14.17 -8.80 -4.03
C HIS A 259 -14.15 -8.60 -5.55
N LEU A 260 -15.23 -8.97 -6.22
CA LEU A 260 -15.38 -8.82 -7.67
C LEU A 260 -16.47 -7.79 -7.95
N THR A 261 -16.13 -6.72 -8.66
CA THR A 261 -17.11 -5.74 -9.12
C THR A 261 -17.51 -6.08 -10.55
N SER A 262 -18.81 -6.25 -10.77
CA SER A 262 -19.41 -6.43 -12.10
C SER A 262 -20.82 -5.83 -12.10
N PRO A 263 -21.12 -4.88 -12.99
CA PRO A 263 -22.48 -4.37 -13.13
C PRO A 263 -23.44 -5.50 -13.55
N PRO A 264 -24.74 -5.39 -13.22
CA PRO A 264 -25.73 -6.33 -13.72
C PRO A 264 -25.93 -6.12 -15.23
N SER A 265 -26.42 -7.14 -15.92
CA SER A 265 -26.83 -6.99 -17.32
C SER A 265 -27.93 -5.92 -17.43
N ARG A 266 -27.79 -5.00 -18.40
CA ARG A 266 -28.69 -3.85 -18.59
C ARG A 266 -29.79 -4.09 -19.62
N SER A 267 -29.80 -5.26 -20.25
CA SER A 267 -30.75 -5.64 -21.30
C SER A 267 -30.99 -7.15 -21.27
N ASP A 268 -32.20 -7.56 -21.65
CA ASP A 268 -32.57 -8.97 -21.90
C ASP A 268 -32.00 -9.48 -23.24
N ASP A 269 -30.95 -8.82 -23.74
CA ASP A 269 -30.25 -9.19 -24.96
C ASP A 269 -29.14 -10.17 -24.58
N ASP A 270 -29.15 -11.36 -25.18
CA ASP A 270 -28.18 -12.42 -24.90
C ASP A 270 -26.74 -12.00 -25.28
N GLU A 271 -26.57 -10.95 -26.10
CA GLU A 271 -25.27 -10.32 -26.41
C GLU A 271 -24.69 -9.46 -25.28
N ALA A 272 -25.50 -9.04 -24.30
CA ALA A 272 -25.02 -8.20 -23.21
C ALA A 272 -24.20 -9.04 -22.21
N PRO A 273 -23.05 -8.54 -21.73
CA PRO A 273 -22.26 -9.30 -20.77
C PRO A 273 -22.98 -9.42 -19.43
N SER A 274 -22.88 -10.59 -18.83
CA SER A 274 -23.42 -10.93 -17.52
C SER A 274 -22.37 -10.93 -16.43
N ARG A 275 -22.85 -11.07 -15.19
CA ARG A 275 -22.02 -11.28 -14.01
C ARG A 275 -21.43 -12.69 -13.98
N PRO A 276 -20.25 -12.90 -13.39
CA PRO A 276 -19.77 -14.24 -13.08
C PRO A 276 -20.73 -14.99 -12.12
N LYS A 277 -21.00 -16.26 -12.40
CA LYS A 277 -21.82 -17.14 -11.55
C LYS A 277 -21.01 -18.27 -10.96
N LEU A 278 -20.31 -19.06 -11.77
CA LEU A 278 -19.47 -20.17 -11.29
C LEU A 278 -17.99 -19.81 -11.44
N ILE A 279 -17.26 -19.80 -10.32
CA ILE A 279 -15.84 -19.44 -10.29
C ILE A 279 -15.04 -20.56 -9.64
N LYS A 280 -13.99 -21.01 -10.34
CA LYS A 280 -12.98 -21.93 -9.83
C LYS A 280 -11.69 -21.18 -9.54
N LEU A 281 -11.10 -21.43 -8.37
CA LEU A 281 -9.86 -20.79 -7.92
C LEU A 281 -8.75 -21.84 -7.79
N TYR A 282 -7.57 -21.54 -8.33
CA TYR A 282 -6.38 -22.39 -8.19
C TYR A 282 -5.23 -21.55 -7.62
N THR A 283 -4.65 -22.01 -6.52
CA THR A 283 -3.54 -21.30 -5.87
C THR A 283 -2.20 -21.87 -6.29
N ASN A 284 -1.16 -21.04 -6.25
CA ASN A 284 0.25 -21.43 -6.40
C ASN A 284 0.58 -22.15 -7.72
N ARG A 285 -0.07 -21.72 -8.82
CA ARG A 285 0.30 -22.14 -10.17
C ARG A 285 1.45 -21.27 -10.68
N PRO A 286 2.45 -21.85 -11.39
CA PRO A 286 3.58 -21.09 -11.90
C PRO A 286 3.22 -20.18 -13.09
N GLN A 287 2.13 -20.50 -13.78
CA GLN A 287 1.63 -19.81 -14.97
C GLN A 287 0.09 -19.97 -15.07
N ILE A 288 -0.53 -19.24 -16.00
CA ILE A 288 -1.95 -19.41 -16.31
C ILE A 288 -2.24 -20.85 -16.77
N LEU A 289 -3.40 -21.38 -16.39
CA LEU A 289 -3.87 -22.69 -16.84
C LEU A 289 -4.60 -22.57 -18.16
N SER A 290 -4.51 -23.59 -19.01
CA SER A 290 -5.47 -23.75 -20.10
C SER A 290 -6.84 -24.20 -19.56
N PHE A 291 -7.90 -24.05 -20.36
CA PHE A 291 -9.25 -24.50 -19.98
C PHE A 291 -9.31 -26.01 -19.73
N ASP A 292 -8.69 -26.82 -20.60
CA ASP A 292 -8.60 -28.27 -20.44
C ASP A 292 -7.86 -28.68 -19.16
N GLU A 293 -6.76 -27.99 -18.84
CA GLU A 293 -5.99 -28.24 -17.61
C GLU A 293 -6.80 -27.87 -16.36
N ALA A 294 -7.54 -26.76 -16.42
CA ALA A 294 -8.40 -26.33 -15.34
C ALA A 294 -9.50 -27.36 -15.07
N ASP A 295 -10.12 -27.93 -16.10
CA ASP A 295 -11.17 -28.94 -15.92
C ASP A 295 -10.63 -30.31 -15.48
N ALA A 296 -9.42 -30.67 -15.89
CA ALA A 296 -8.75 -31.90 -15.44
C ALA A 296 -8.24 -31.81 -14.00
N THR A 297 -8.17 -30.60 -13.43
CA THR A 297 -7.54 -30.35 -12.14
C THR A 297 -8.55 -29.94 -11.08
N GLN A 298 -8.43 -30.48 -9.87
CA GLN A 298 -9.30 -30.05 -8.78
C GLN A 298 -8.99 -28.59 -8.37
N PRO A 299 -9.99 -27.69 -8.31
CA PRO A 299 -9.79 -26.34 -7.84
C PRO A 299 -9.51 -26.31 -6.33
N THR A 300 -8.72 -25.33 -5.90
CA THR A 300 -8.50 -25.05 -4.47
C THR A 300 -9.84 -24.77 -3.79
N GLN A 301 -10.69 -23.98 -4.46
CA GLN A 301 -12.08 -23.74 -4.08
C GLN A 301 -12.92 -23.44 -5.31
N GLU A 302 -14.16 -23.91 -5.30
CA GLU A 302 -15.20 -23.58 -6.26
C GLU A 302 -16.28 -22.77 -5.54
N ILE A 303 -16.78 -21.72 -6.18
CA ILE A 303 -17.73 -20.76 -5.62
C ILE A 303 -18.83 -20.53 -6.65
N THR A 304 -20.07 -20.72 -6.23
CA THR A 304 -21.26 -20.37 -7.02
C THR A 304 -21.88 -19.13 -6.40
N LEU A 305 -21.94 -18.05 -7.17
CA LEU A 305 -22.58 -16.79 -6.81
C LEU A 305 -24.04 -16.80 -7.22
N SER A 306 -24.85 -16.10 -6.44
CA SER A 306 -26.25 -15.82 -6.68
C SER A 306 -26.50 -14.31 -6.65
N GLU A 307 -27.66 -13.86 -7.12
CA GLU A 307 -28.06 -12.45 -7.09
C GLU A 307 -27.88 -11.77 -5.72
N LYS A 308 -28.01 -12.53 -4.63
CA LYS A 308 -27.92 -12.04 -3.24
C LYS A 308 -26.49 -11.74 -2.78
N ASP A 309 -25.51 -12.31 -3.46
CA ASP A 309 -24.10 -12.16 -3.11
C ASP A 309 -23.55 -10.81 -3.62
N TRP A 310 -24.28 -10.13 -4.51
CA TRP A 310 -23.95 -8.84 -5.08
C TRP A 310 -24.51 -7.70 -4.25
N ASP A 311 -23.63 -6.81 -3.80
CA ASP A 311 -24.05 -5.57 -3.15
C ASP A 311 -24.73 -4.63 -4.17
N PRO A 312 -25.97 -4.15 -3.92
CA PRO A 312 -26.74 -3.38 -4.89
C PRO A 312 -26.25 -1.94 -5.07
N GLU A 313 -25.44 -1.41 -4.14
CA GLU A 313 -24.91 -0.04 -4.25
C GLU A 313 -23.57 0.00 -5.00
N SER A 314 -22.77 -1.04 -4.80
CA SER A 314 -21.40 -1.14 -5.31
C SER A 314 -21.22 -2.20 -6.39
N ASP A 315 -22.26 -2.92 -6.79
CA ASP A 315 -22.19 -3.99 -7.80
C ASP A 315 -21.04 -4.98 -7.55
N THR A 316 -20.74 -5.22 -6.27
CA THR A 316 -19.56 -5.99 -5.84
C THR A 316 -19.97 -7.22 -5.07
N ALA A 317 -19.56 -8.40 -5.55
CA ALA A 317 -19.71 -9.66 -4.84
C ALA A 317 -18.51 -9.93 -3.93
N LYS A 318 -18.81 -10.46 -2.75
CA LYS A 318 -17.81 -10.92 -1.78
C LYS A 318 -17.66 -12.45 -1.84
N LEU A 319 -16.55 -12.90 -2.39
CA LEU A 319 -16.21 -14.31 -2.48
C LEU A 319 -15.46 -14.71 -1.21
N GLU A 320 -16.19 -15.26 -0.24
CA GLU A 320 -15.60 -15.77 0.99
C GLU A 320 -14.73 -17.01 0.70
N LEU A 321 -13.45 -16.91 1.00
CA LEU A 321 -12.52 -18.02 0.82
C LEU A 321 -12.41 -18.85 2.09
N ARG A 322 -12.18 -20.13 1.92
CA ARG A 322 -11.85 -21.03 3.02
C ARG A 322 -10.42 -20.73 3.47
N PHE A 323 -10.27 -19.76 4.38
CA PHE A 323 -8.99 -19.21 4.84
C PHE A 323 -7.88 -20.24 5.06
N VAL A 324 -8.19 -21.42 5.62
CA VAL A 324 -7.23 -22.51 5.84
C VAL A 324 -6.55 -23.03 4.56
N LYS A 325 -7.18 -22.89 3.39
CA LYS A 325 -6.61 -23.25 2.07
C LYS A 325 -5.83 -22.10 1.41
N PHE A 326 -5.98 -20.88 1.90
CA PHE A 326 -5.44 -19.66 1.31
C PHE A 326 -4.45 -18.95 2.24
N GLN A 327 -3.71 -19.69 3.08
CA GLN A 327 -2.73 -19.13 4.03
C GLN A 327 -1.38 -18.74 3.41
N ASN A 328 -1.04 -19.34 2.26
CA ASN A 328 0.28 -19.17 1.66
C ASN A 328 0.12 -19.17 0.14
N VAL A 329 -0.36 -18.05 -0.38
CA VAL A 329 -0.70 -17.88 -1.79
C VAL A 329 0.32 -16.95 -2.45
N SER A 330 1.15 -17.47 -3.35
CA SER A 330 2.08 -16.67 -4.17
C SER A 330 1.51 -16.32 -5.56
N SER A 331 0.49 -17.07 -5.99
CA SER A 331 -0.26 -16.77 -7.21
C SER A 331 -1.68 -17.33 -7.12
N LEU A 332 -2.59 -16.74 -7.89
CA LEU A 332 -3.97 -17.15 -7.97
C LEU A 332 -4.41 -17.18 -9.43
N VAL A 333 -4.97 -18.30 -9.87
CA VAL A 333 -5.73 -18.40 -11.11
C VAL A 333 -7.21 -18.30 -10.75
N LEU A 334 -7.90 -17.33 -11.34
CA LEU A 334 -9.34 -17.16 -11.25
C LEU A 334 -9.94 -17.56 -12.60
N PHE A 335 -10.74 -18.61 -12.58
CA PHE A 335 -11.44 -19.13 -13.75
C PHE A 335 -12.93 -18.91 -13.59
N VAL A 336 -13.51 -18.03 -14.41
CA VAL A 336 -14.97 -17.92 -14.56
C VAL A 336 -15.41 -19.00 -15.54
N VAL A 337 -16.31 -19.87 -15.08
CA VAL A 337 -16.82 -21.04 -15.81
C VAL A 337 -18.20 -20.78 -16.40
N GLU A 338 -19.07 -20.11 -15.62
CA GLU A 338 -20.44 -19.78 -16.02
C GLU A 338 -20.73 -18.31 -15.69
N SER A 339 -21.51 -17.65 -16.54
CA SER A 339 -22.14 -16.36 -16.28
C SER A 339 -23.53 -16.52 -15.64
N GLU A 340 -24.08 -15.42 -15.13
CA GLU A 340 -25.46 -15.31 -14.68
C GLU A 340 -26.42 -15.20 -15.88
N GLY A 341 -27.54 -15.92 -15.84
CA GLY A 341 -28.56 -15.88 -16.90
C GLY A 341 -28.23 -16.80 -18.09
N SER A 342 -28.69 -16.39 -19.28
CA SER A 342 -28.47 -17.08 -20.57
C SER A 342 -27.40 -16.40 -21.44
N ASN A 343 -26.75 -15.36 -20.92
CA ASN A 343 -25.89 -14.50 -21.71
C ASN A 343 -24.56 -15.18 -22.02
N GLU A 344 -24.07 -14.96 -23.24
CA GLU A 344 -22.90 -15.64 -23.79
C GLU A 344 -21.58 -15.03 -23.32
N LYS A 345 -21.60 -13.89 -22.62
CA LYS A 345 -20.38 -13.19 -22.21
C LYS A 345 -20.38 -12.83 -20.75
N VAL A 346 -19.18 -12.69 -20.19
CA VAL A 346 -18.98 -12.24 -18.82
C VAL A 346 -18.12 -10.98 -18.78
N ARG A 347 -18.43 -10.08 -17.86
CA ARG A 347 -17.67 -8.86 -17.63
C ARG A 347 -17.20 -8.74 -16.19
N ILE A 348 -16.01 -8.18 -16.00
CA ILE A 348 -15.45 -7.84 -14.68
C ILE A 348 -14.85 -6.43 -14.76
N ASP A 349 -15.23 -5.57 -13.83
CA ASP A 349 -14.77 -4.19 -13.78
C ASP A 349 -13.60 -4.03 -12.81
N ARG A 350 -13.68 -4.62 -11.61
CA ARG A 350 -12.62 -4.53 -10.58
C ARG A 350 -12.46 -5.81 -9.79
N ILE A 351 -11.25 -6.02 -9.30
CA ILE A 351 -10.90 -7.07 -8.37
C ILE A 351 -10.17 -6.45 -7.18
N ARG A 352 -10.61 -6.77 -5.97
CA ARG A 352 -9.86 -6.51 -4.74
C ARG A 352 -9.56 -7.81 -4.02
N ILE A 353 -8.39 -7.87 -3.40
CA ILE A 353 -7.90 -9.03 -2.66
C ILE A 353 -7.82 -8.62 -1.20
N ILE A 354 -8.60 -9.28 -0.35
CA ILE A 354 -8.71 -8.94 1.05
C ILE A 354 -8.03 -10.02 1.88
N GLY A 355 -7.13 -9.61 2.77
CA GLY A 355 -6.29 -10.54 3.50
C GLY A 355 -5.15 -9.87 4.27
N GLU A 356 -4.07 -10.61 4.43
CA GLU A 356 -2.83 -10.20 5.07
C GLU A 356 -1.64 -10.52 4.15
N SER A 357 -0.64 -9.65 4.10
CA SER A 357 0.64 -9.99 3.50
C SER A 357 1.49 -10.80 4.48
N GLY A 358 2.10 -11.88 3.99
CA GLY A 358 3.00 -12.71 4.78
C GLY A 358 4.38 -12.06 4.98
N GLU A 359 5.12 -12.54 5.97
CA GLU A 359 6.52 -12.14 6.20
C GLU A 359 7.39 -12.47 4.97
N LYS A 360 8.27 -11.53 4.58
CA LYS A 360 9.31 -11.79 3.58
C LYS A 360 10.15 -12.98 4.05
N ARG A 361 10.33 -13.98 3.20
CA ARG A 361 11.34 -15.03 3.44
C ARG A 361 12.71 -14.37 3.47
N ASP A 362 13.23 -14.11 4.68
CA ASP A 362 14.67 -13.93 4.88
C ASP A 362 15.34 -15.28 4.63
N GLY A 363 15.65 -15.55 3.37
CA GLY A 363 16.40 -16.72 2.92
C GLY A 363 17.85 -16.61 3.37
N LYS A 364 18.11 -16.74 4.67
CA LYS A 364 19.46 -16.96 5.18
C LYS A 364 19.85 -18.39 4.82
N ILE A 365 20.52 -18.57 3.68
CA ILE A 365 21.16 -19.83 3.31
C ILE A 365 22.31 -20.03 4.31
N GLU A 366 22.09 -20.86 5.32
CA GLU A 366 23.20 -21.34 6.15
C GLU A 366 23.98 -22.37 5.33
N LYS A 367 25.18 -21.96 4.93
CA LYS A 367 26.15 -22.80 4.25
C LYS A 367 26.60 -23.85 5.27
N ILE A 368 26.09 -25.07 5.15
CA ILE A 368 26.64 -26.23 5.86
C ILE A 368 28.07 -26.40 5.34
N ALA A 369 29.06 -26.08 6.16
CA ALA A 369 30.44 -26.46 5.91
C ALA A 369 30.51 -27.98 6.08
N SER A 370 30.89 -28.68 5.03
CA SER A 370 31.34 -30.07 5.10
C SER A 370 32.74 -30.06 5.71
N ASP A 371 32.87 -30.61 6.91
CA ASP A 371 34.16 -31.00 7.49
C ASP A 371 34.69 -32.21 6.69
N ASP A 372 35.83 -32.02 6.00
CA ASP A 372 36.70 -33.08 5.48
C ASP A 372 38.12 -32.89 6.07
#